data_AF-A0A258E7W6-F1
#
_entry.id   AF-A0A258E7W6-F1
#
_cell.length_a   1.000
_cell.length_b   1.000
_cell.length_c   1.000
_cell.angle_alpha   90.00
_cell.angle_beta   90.00
_cell.angle_gamma   90.00
#
_symmetry.space_group_name_H-M   'P 1'
#
loop_
_entity.id
_entity.type
_entity.pdbx_description
1 polymer ?
#
loop_
_entity_poly.entity_id
_entity_poly.type
_entity_poly.pdbx_seq_one_letter_code
_entity_poly.pdbx_strand_id
1 'polypeptide(L)' 'MSDTTDYVPPKVWTWNKESGGRFANINRPIAGPTHDKDLPVGRHPMQLYSLGTPNGVKVTIMLEELL' A
#
# COMPACT_ATOMS: atom_id res chain seq x y z
N MET A 1 -28.57 17.37 -27.25
CA MET A 1 -28.57 16.03 -26.65
C MET A 1 -27.13 15.56 -26.60
N SER A 2 -26.52 15.50 -25.42
CA SER A 2 -25.19 14.89 -25.28
C SER A 2 -25.40 13.40 -25.03
N ASP A 3 -25.21 12.56 -26.05
CA ASP A 3 -25.22 11.12 -25.90
C ASP A 3 -23.98 10.69 -25.10
N THR A 4 -24.11 10.59 -23.78
CA THR A 4 -23.10 9.97 -22.93
C THR A 4 -23.30 8.47 -23.01
N THR A 5 -22.41 7.77 -23.71
CA THR A 5 -22.37 6.31 -23.67
C THR A 5 -22.04 5.85 -22.25
N ASP A 6 -22.89 4.99 -21.68
CA ASP A 6 -22.62 4.39 -20.38
C ASP A 6 -21.34 3.56 -20.41
N TYR A 7 -20.57 3.61 -19.32
CA TYR A 7 -19.37 2.79 -19.18
C TYR A 7 -19.76 1.31 -19.05
N VAL A 8 -19.25 0.48 -19.96
CA VAL A 8 -19.39 -0.98 -19.91
C VAL A 8 -18.04 -1.60 -19.54
N PRO A 9 -17.91 -2.24 -18.36
CA PRO A 9 -16.67 -2.93 -17.98
C PRO A 9 -16.32 -4.06 -18.96
N PRO A 10 -15.03 -4.33 -19.23
CA PRO A 10 -14.62 -5.44 -20.07
C PRO A 10 -14.84 -6.79 -19.36
N LYS A 11 -15.02 -7.87 -20.13
CA LYS A 11 -15.14 -9.25 -19.62
C LYS A 11 -13.89 -9.71 -18.85
N VAL A 12 -12.72 -9.22 -19.26
CA VAL A 12 -11.44 -9.43 -18.58
C VAL A 12 -10.86 -8.07 -18.27
N TRP A 13 -10.60 -7.81 -17.00
CA TRP A 13 -9.99 -6.56 -16.57
C TRP A 13 -8.52 -6.50 -17.00
N THR A 14 -8.09 -5.32 -17.47
CA THR A 14 -6.72 -5.04 -17.87
C THR A 14 -6.21 -3.78 -17.20
N TRP A 15 -4.97 -3.79 -16.72
CA TRP A 15 -4.31 -2.58 -16.21
C TRP A 15 -3.74 -1.74 -17.36
N ASN A 16 -4.60 -0.99 -18.03
CA ASN A 16 -4.26 -0.18 -19.21
C ASN A 16 -4.26 1.34 -18.94
N LYS A 17 -4.55 1.74 -17.69
CA LYS A 17 -4.51 3.12 -17.20
C LYS A 17 -3.98 3.11 -15.78
N GLU A 18 -3.21 4.13 -15.41
CA GLU A 18 -2.89 4.36 -14.01
C GLU A 18 -4.18 4.53 -13.21
N SER A 19 -4.23 3.93 -12.02
CA SER A 19 -5.28 4.27 -11.05
C SER A 19 -5.01 5.71 -10.64
N GLY A 20 -5.83 6.67 -11.08
CA GLY A 20 -5.66 8.07 -10.69
C GLY A 20 -5.60 8.26 -9.17
N GLY A 21 -5.00 9.36 -8.72
CA GLY A 21 -4.93 9.75 -7.30
C GLY A 21 -3.54 9.61 -6.66
N ARG A 22 -3.46 9.90 -5.36
CA ARG A 22 -2.20 10.06 -4.61
C ARG A 22 -1.27 8.83 -4.64
N PHE A 23 -1.83 7.64 -4.84
CA PHE A 23 -1.10 6.37 -4.75
C PHE A 23 -0.92 5.68 -6.12
N ALA A 24 -1.17 6.40 -7.22
CA ALA A 24 -1.05 5.88 -8.59
C ALA A 24 0.31 5.22 -8.86
N ASN A 25 1.37 5.80 -8.29
CA ASN A 25 2.75 5.36 -8.47
C ASN A 25 3.14 4.11 -7.67
N ILE A 26 2.33 3.66 -6.70
CA ILE A 26 2.63 2.48 -5.88
C ILE A 26 1.65 1.32 -6.08
N ASN A 27 0.44 1.60 -6.59
CA ASN A 27 -0.58 0.58 -6.83
C ASN A 27 -0.27 -0.25 -8.09
N ARG A 28 -0.21 -1.58 -7.95
CA ARG A 28 0.04 -2.53 -9.06
C ARG A 28 -0.81 -3.79 -8.87
N PRO A 29 -1.24 -4.47 -9.95
CA PRO A 29 -2.02 -5.71 -9.87
C PRO A 29 -1.14 -6.95 -9.58
N ILE A 30 0.16 -6.75 -9.39
CA ILE A 30 1.14 -7.80 -9.09
C ILE A 30 1.90 -7.47 -7.80
N ALA A 31 2.25 -8.51 -7.06
CA ALA A 31 3.11 -8.41 -5.88
C ALA A 31 4.59 -8.59 -6.24
N GLY A 32 5.47 -8.42 -5.25
CA GLY A 32 6.91 -8.69 -5.38
C GLY A 32 7.81 -7.45 -5.19
N PRO A 33 9.09 -7.66 -4.87
CA PRO A 33 10.05 -6.58 -4.67
C PRO A 33 10.25 -5.78 -5.97
N THR A 34 10.50 -4.48 -5.83
CA THR A 34 10.89 -3.60 -6.95
C THR A 34 12.38 -3.28 -6.96
N HIS A 35 13.04 -3.52 -5.83
CA HIS A 35 14.46 -3.30 -5.62
C HIS A 35 14.91 -4.15 -4.43
N ASP A 36 16.21 -4.44 -4.39
CA ASP A 36 16.84 -5.06 -3.23
C ASP A 36 17.15 -3.99 -2.18
N LYS A 37 16.87 -4.30 -0.92
CA LYS A 37 17.16 -3.40 0.21
C LYS A 37 17.26 -4.17 1.51
N ASP A 38 18.42 -4.09 2.14
CA ASP A 38 18.60 -4.55 3.50
C ASP A 38 17.90 -3.61 4.49
N LEU A 39 17.23 -4.19 5.48
CA LEU A 39 16.54 -3.43 6.52
C LEU A 39 17.49 -3.17 7.72
N PRO A 40 17.52 -1.94 8.27
CA PRO A 40 18.39 -1.62 9.40
C PRO A 40 17.91 -2.30 10.69
N VAL A 41 18.82 -2.92 11.45
CA VAL A 41 18.54 -3.62 12.70
C VAL A 41 19.21 -2.93 13.88
N GLY A 42 18.44 -2.57 14.90
CA GLY A 42 18.92 -1.99 16.15
C GLY A 42 19.24 -3.02 17.24
N ARG A 43 19.56 -2.53 18.45
CA ARG A 43 19.94 -3.37 19.61
C ARG A 43 18.80 -4.08 20.33
N HIS A 44 17.55 -3.62 20.14
CA HIS A 44 16.40 -4.12 20.89
C HIS A 44 15.84 -5.42 20.29
N PRO A 45 15.20 -6.28 21.09
CA PRO A 45 14.71 -7.59 20.61
C PRO A 45 13.57 -7.47 19.58
N MET A 46 12.84 -6.35 19.56
CA MET A 46 11.76 -6.10 18.60
C MET A 46 12.15 -4.99 17.63
N GLN A 47 12.10 -5.29 16.33
CA GLN A 47 12.36 -4.36 15.23
C GLN A 47 11.06 -4.08 14.48
N LEU A 48 10.52 -2.86 14.62
CA LEU A 48 9.25 -2.46 13.99
C LEU A 48 9.50 -1.62 12.74
N TYR A 49 9.16 -2.16 11.56
CA TYR A 49 9.13 -1.43 10.29
C TYR A 49 7.70 -1.01 9.99
N SER A 50 7.36 0.23 10.33
CA SER A 50 5.99 0.73 10.27
C SER A 50 5.94 2.18 9.79
N LEU A 51 4.74 2.71 9.68
CA LEU A 51 4.45 4.12 9.47
C LEU A 51 3.32 4.49 10.41
N GLY A 52 3.32 5.72 10.96
CA GLY A 52 2.32 6.27 11.89
C GLY A 52 0.91 6.46 11.32
N THR A 53 0.44 5.52 10.50
CA THR A 53 -0.95 5.38 10.05
C THR A 53 -1.82 4.82 11.17
N PRO A 54 -3.16 4.87 11.04
CA PRO A 54 -4.06 4.20 11.99
C PRO A 54 -3.78 2.71 12.20
N ASN A 55 -3.13 2.03 11.25
CA ASN A 55 -2.69 0.64 11.44
C ASN A 55 -1.37 0.55 12.22
N GLY A 56 -0.41 1.44 11.95
CA GLY A 56 0.88 1.43 12.63
C GLY A 56 0.78 1.79 14.11
N VAL A 57 -0.08 2.76 14.45
CA VAL A 57 -0.26 3.19 15.85
C VAL A 57 -0.80 2.08 16.76
N LYS A 58 -1.53 1.10 16.21
CA LYS A 58 -2.01 -0.06 16.98
C LYS A 58 -0.85 -0.83 17.60
N VAL A 59 0.21 -1.05 16.82
CA VAL A 59 1.38 -1.82 17.26
C VAL A 59 2.21 -1.01 18.24
N THR A 60 2.46 0.28 17.95
CA THR A 60 3.24 1.10 18.87
C THR A 60 2.51 1.28 20.21
N ILE A 61 1.19 1.49 20.22
CA ILE A 61 0.41 1.52 21.47
C ILE A 61 0.54 0.20 22.22
N MET A 62 0.33 -0.95 21.55
CA MET A 62 0.48 -2.26 22.20
C MET A 62 1.87 -2.45 22.83
N LEU A 63 2.93 -2.01 22.15
CA LEU A 63 4.29 -2.12 22.67
C LEU A 63 4.51 -1.23 23.88
N GLU A 64 4.02 0.01 23.86
CA GLU A 64 4.11 0.91 25.02
C GLU A 64 3.25 0.42 26.21
N GLU A 65 2.11 -0.22 25.96
CA GLU A 65 1.24 -0.76 27.03
C GLU A 65 1.79 -2.02 27.70
N LEU A 66 2.73 -2.74 27.06
CA LEU A 66 3.34 -3.97 27.57
C LEU A 66 4.67 -3.74 28.32
N LEU A 67 5.26 -2.56 28.20
CA LEU A 67 6.55 -2.17 28.78
C LEU A 67 6.38 -1.42 30.10
#